data_AF-A0A0A1V2S0-F1
#
_entry.id   AF-A0A0A1V2S0-F1
#
_cell.length_a   1.000
_cell.length_b   1.000
_cell.length_c   1.000
_cell.angle_alpha   90.00
_cell.angle_beta   90.00
_cell.angle_gamma   90.00
#
_symmetry.space_group_name_H-M   'P 1'
#
loop_
_entity.id
_entity.type
_entity.pdbx_description
1 polymer ?
#
loop_
_entity_poly.entity_id
_entity_poly.type
_entity_poly.pdbx_seq_one_letter_code
_entity_poly.pdbx_strand_id
1 'polypeptide(L)'
;MHQLSTWLTLREKLCDEYCESEIAASDLKGRLCKNFRKYIESLGKCAKDARSTVKKQCKDKCRCSKDDDCDINEVCKDYACNPKVCHNHRECNGQICKYNKCTPCKSNRDCDFRPHLQCTDGKCLAHVALPPKCTKNSDCRSGLVCRDGDCRQCRADSECHKDMICSNDHCMPKPPTCGQPGFDWAEWRGPLSWNSVKSPPFTEYDPTVFKSQRPEHGGRTNTLLIDNPEELYGQTIDINLASVIHQGFLLAPETGNYTFIFGQADDIVLVWLGENAFRGWTRANADIERTYIPPPGDETRTTRHLEQGTYYPIRVAWGDKGGNTAMSVRIMAPNGTELTGQNGGYFRTEACDGSYDKFPPYGRS
;
A
#
# COMPACT_ATOMS: atom_id res chain seq x y z
N MET A 1 49.38 21.07 18.28
CA MET A 1 49.08 21.89 17.09
C MET A 1 49.72 21.40 15.79
N HIS A 2 50.83 20.63 15.80
CA HIS A 2 51.44 20.11 14.56
C HIS A 2 50.73 18.92 13.88
N GLN A 3 49.85 18.17 14.57
CA GLN A 3 49.09 17.08 13.93
C GLN A 3 47.82 17.56 13.19
N LEU A 4 47.27 18.73 13.49
CA LEU A 4 46.06 19.22 12.79
C LEU A 4 46.39 19.82 11.42
N SER A 5 47.55 20.46 11.25
CA SER A 5 47.91 21.11 9.98
C SER A 5 48.38 20.12 8.90
N THR A 6 48.97 18.98 9.29
CA THR A 6 49.34 17.87 8.39
C THR A 6 48.11 17.10 7.87
N TRP A 7 47.01 17.12 8.63
CA TRP A 7 45.75 16.47 8.26
C TRP A 7 44.89 17.28 7.28
N LEU A 8 44.89 18.61 7.38
CA LEU A 8 44.22 19.48 6.40
C LEU A 8 44.93 19.46 5.04
N THR A 9 46.27 19.50 5.04
CA THR A 9 47.09 19.49 3.81
C THR A 9 47.03 18.16 3.03
N LEU A 10 46.78 17.04 3.72
CA LEU A 10 46.58 15.74 3.06
C LEU A 10 45.18 15.60 2.43
N ARG A 11 44.15 16.28 2.97
CA ARG A 11 42.77 16.29 2.42
C ARG A 11 42.70 17.02 1.08
N GLU A 12 43.44 18.11 0.94
CA GLU A 12 43.47 18.91 -0.29
C GLU A 12 44.16 18.13 -1.42
N LYS A 13 45.32 17.52 -1.15
CA LYS A 13 46.05 16.68 -2.14
C LYS A 13 45.24 15.50 -2.71
N LEU A 14 44.40 14.85 -1.90
CA LEU A 14 43.60 13.70 -2.35
C LEU A 14 42.40 14.11 -3.22
N CYS A 15 41.83 15.29 -2.98
CA CYS A 15 40.82 15.85 -3.88
C CYS A 15 41.45 16.20 -5.23
N ASP A 16 42.65 16.80 -5.20
CA ASP A 16 43.42 17.19 -6.38
C ASP A 16 43.88 16.00 -7.24
N GLU A 17 44.38 14.91 -6.63
CA GLU A 17 44.92 13.79 -7.41
C GLU A 17 43.84 12.88 -8.03
N TYR A 18 42.67 12.72 -7.41
CA TYR A 18 41.67 11.71 -7.83
C TYR A 18 40.34 12.26 -8.35
N CYS A 19 39.92 13.47 -7.95
CA CYS A 19 38.70 14.08 -8.48
C CYS A 19 38.99 15.24 -9.44
N GLU A 20 40.13 15.91 -9.32
CA GLU A 20 40.41 17.10 -10.12
C GLU A 20 41.06 16.82 -11.48
N SER A 21 41.73 15.68 -11.65
CA SER A 21 42.50 15.30 -12.85
C SER A 21 41.69 14.52 -13.91
N GLU A 22 40.60 13.85 -13.52
CA GLU A 22 39.86 12.89 -14.37
C GLU A 22 38.47 13.39 -14.84
N ILE A 23 37.98 14.53 -14.33
CA ILE A 23 36.62 15.02 -14.61
C ILE A 23 36.67 16.39 -15.29
N ALA A 24 36.48 16.42 -16.62
CA ALA A 24 36.59 17.65 -17.43
C ALA A 24 35.43 18.65 -17.25
N ALA A 25 34.28 18.22 -16.70
CA ALA A 25 33.10 19.08 -16.50
C ALA A 25 33.09 19.73 -15.11
N SER A 26 33.28 21.05 -15.06
CA SER A 26 33.49 21.84 -13.83
C SER A 26 32.39 21.72 -12.76
N ASP A 27 31.16 21.49 -13.21
CA ASP A 27 29.92 21.50 -12.45
C ASP A 27 29.52 20.10 -11.96
N LEU A 28 30.03 19.05 -12.60
CA LEU A 28 30.02 17.67 -12.09
C LEU A 28 31.14 17.49 -11.05
N LYS A 29 32.32 18.07 -11.32
CA LYS A 29 33.49 18.13 -10.42
C LYS A 29 33.12 18.77 -9.08
N GLY A 30 32.45 19.93 -9.10
CA GLY A 30 32.02 20.61 -7.87
C GLY A 30 31.03 19.80 -7.01
N ARG A 31 30.08 19.09 -7.64
CA ARG A 31 29.07 18.28 -6.93
C ARG A 31 29.65 16.99 -6.35
N LEU A 32 30.47 16.28 -7.11
CA LEU A 32 31.11 15.03 -6.67
C LEU A 32 32.10 15.30 -5.53
N CYS A 33 32.96 16.32 -5.64
CA CYS A 33 33.88 16.70 -4.57
C CYS A 33 33.13 17.11 -3.30
N LYS A 34 32.03 17.86 -3.41
CA LYS A 34 31.23 18.29 -2.26
C LYS A 34 30.54 17.12 -1.55
N ASN A 35 30.03 16.15 -2.32
CA ASN A 35 29.41 14.94 -1.76
C ASN A 35 30.44 14.01 -1.13
N PHE A 36 31.61 13.85 -1.76
CA PHE A 36 32.71 13.08 -1.21
C PHE A 36 33.27 13.71 0.07
N ARG A 37 33.41 15.04 0.12
CA ARG A 37 33.84 15.78 1.32
C ARG A 37 32.85 15.62 2.47
N LYS A 38 31.55 15.75 2.20
CA LYS A 38 30.48 15.48 3.18
C LYS A 38 30.48 14.04 3.68
N TYR A 39 30.74 13.08 2.79
CA TYR A 39 30.87 11.66 3.14
C TYR A 39 32.08 11.40 4.03
N ILE A 40 33.23 12.02 3.76
CA ILE A 40 34.41 11.94 4.64
C ILE A 40 34.15 12.63 6.00
N GLU A 41 33.41 13.73 6.01
CA GLU A 41 33.00 14.43 7.23
C GLU A 41 32.03 13.61 8.08
N SER A 42 31.09 12.86 7.47
CA SER A 42 30.15 12.00 8.18
C SER A 42 30.81 10.77 8.83
N LEU A 43 32.03 10.40 8.42
CA LEU A 43 32.78 9.27 8.98
C LEU A 43 33.53 9.59 10.29
N GLY A 44 33.64 10.86 10.69
CA GLY A 44 34.19 11.28 12.00
C GLY A 44 35.57 10.67 12.35
N LYS A 45 35.73 10.15 13.58
CA LYS A 45 36.99 9.60 14.12
C LYS A 45 37.45 8.27 13.46
N CYS A 46 36.67 7.69 12.57
CA CYS A 46 36.96 6.40 11.92
C CYS A 46 37.89 6.50 10.71
N ALA A 47 38.12 7.69 10.17
CA ALA A 47 39.05 7.89 9.06
C ALA A 47 40.46 8.16 9.60
N LYS A 48 41.33 7.14 9.63
CA LYS A 48 42.76 7.32 9.93
C LYS A 48 43.61 7.62 8.67
N ASP A 49 43.21 7.09 7.52
CA ASP A 49 43.67 7.50 6.18
C ASP A 49 42.71 6.97 5.08
N ALA A 50 42.67 7.64 3.93
CA ALA A 50 41.75 7.30 2.83
C ALA A 50 42.03 5.92 2.21
N ARG A 51 43.29 5.47 2.21
CA ARG A 51 43.70 4.16 1.67
C ARG A 51 43.20 3.02 2.56
N SER A 52 43.14 3.21 3.88
CA SER A 52 42.54 2.27 4.83
C SER A 52 41.02 2.21 4.70
N THR A 53 40.38 3.32 4.31
CA THR A 53 38.92 3.41 4.15
C THR A 53 38.45 2.70 2.87
N VAL A 54 39.18 2.86 1.77
CA VAL A 54 38.97 2.10 0.52
C VAL A 54 39.36 0.63 0.71
N LYS A 55 40.45 0.32 1.44
CA LYS A 55 40.79 -1.08 1.78
C LYS A 55 39.74 -1.76 2.67
N LYS A 56 39.08 -1.03 3.57
CA LYS A 56 38.00 -1.55 4.42
C LYS A 56 36.69 -1.82 3.67
N GLN A 57 36.43 -1.16 2.53
CA GLN A 57 35.32 -1.55 1.65
C GLN A 57 35.54 -2.91 0.96
N CYS A 58 36.78 -3.42 0.93
CA CYS A 58 37.10 -4.70 0.28
C CYS A 58 37.54 -5.84 1.22
N LYS A 59 37.54 -5.67 2.55
CA LYS A 59 37.69 -6.78 3.53
C LYS A 59 37.45 -6.34 4.98
N ASP A 60 36.43 -6.93 5.60
CA ASP A 60 36.17 -7.18 7.03
C ASP A 60 36.71 -6.19 8.10
N LYS A 61 35.79 -5.36 8.64
CA LYS A 61 35.43 -5.24 10.08
C LYS A 61 34.77 -3.88 10.37
N CYS A 62 33.52 -3.73 9.96
CA CYS A 62 32.51 -3.02 10.74
C CYS A 62 31.56 -4.11 11.25
N ARG A 63 31.37 -4.24 12.57
CA ARG A 63 30.63 -5.39 13.13
C ARG A 63 29.12 -5.26 12.93
N CYS A 64 28.60 -4.03 12.85
CA CYS A 64 27.20 -3.78 12.54
C CYS A 64 27.01 -2.38 11.94
N SER A 65 25.96 -2.23 11.15
CA SER A 65 25.45 -0.97 10.61
C SER A 65 23.99 -0.71 11.01
N LYS A 66 23.28 -1.79 11.33
CA LYS A 66 21.92 -1.83 11.89
C LYS A 66 21.83 -2.96 12.91
N ASP A 67 20.79 -2.96 13.72
CA ASP A 67 20.59 -3.96 14.79
C ASP A 67 20.54 -5.39 14.27
N ASP A 68 20.03 -5.61 13.05
CA ASP A 68 19.98 -6.94 12.42
C ASP A 68 21.37 -7.54 12.12
N ASP A 69 22.41 -6.70 12.09
CA ASP A 69 23.77 -7.16 11.86
C ASP A 69 24.41 -7.70 13.16
N CYS A 70 23.70 -7.59 14.29
CA CYS A 70 24.11 -8.06 15.60
C CYS A 70 23.36 -9.32 16.02
N ASP A 71 23.92 -10.04 17.00
CA ASP A 71 23.23 -11.19 17.58
C ASP A 71 21.88 -10.75 18.19
N ILE A 72 20.96 -11.71 18.30
CA ILE A 72 19.55 -11.46 18.62
C ILE A 72 19.31 -10.64 19.91
N ASN A 73 20.28 -10.65 20.82
CA ASN A 73 20.29 -9.96 22.11
C ASN A 73 21.23 -8.74 22.15
N GLU A 74 21.62 -8.21 21.00
CA GLU A 74 22.51 -7.05 20.87
C GLU A 74 21.89 -5.99 19.95
N VAL A 75 22.25 -4.73 20.16
CA VAL A 75 21.89 -3.58 19.31
C VAL A 75 23.14 -2.96 18.74
N CYS A 76 23.03 -2.45 17.52
CA CYS A 76 24.10 -1.76 16.89
C CYS A 76 24.17 -0.33 17.41
N LYS A 77 25.19 -0.07 18.22
CA LYS A 77 25.49 1.27 18.72
C LYS A 77 26.94 1.60 18.45
N ASP A 78 27.18 2.75 17.84
CA ASP A 78 28.51 3.22 17.44
C ASP A 78 29.27 2.18 16.60
N TYR A 79 28.54 1.47 15.72
CA TYR A 79 29.05 0.42 14.83
C TYR A 79 29.65 -0.80 15.55
N ALA A 80 29.25 -1.00 16.81
CA ALA A 80 29.54 -2.18 17.63
C ALA A 80 28.24 -2.79 18.19
N CYS A 81 28.18 -4.12 18.21
CA CYS A 81 27.09 -4.84 18.84
C CYS A 81 27.24 -4.78 20.36
N ASN A 82 26.25 -4.16 21.01
CA ASN A 82 26.20 -3.99 22.46
C ASN A 82 24.99 -4.76 23.02
N PRO A 83 25.09 -5.42 24.18
CA PRO A 83 23.96 -6.15 24.76
C PRO A 83 22.71 -5.28 24.93
N LYS A 84 21.56 -5.80 24.50
CA LYS A 84 20.23 -5.22 24.75
C LYS A 84 19.97 -5.17 26.25
N VAL A 85 19.66 -3.99 26.75
CA VAL A 85 19.09 -3.80 28.09
C VAL A 85 17.59 -4.03 27.96
N CYS A 86 17.07 -4.99 28.72
CA CYS A 86 15.63 -5.26 28.74
C CYS A 86 14.97 -4.61 29.96
N HIS A 87 13.76 -4.09 29.78
CA HIS A 87 12.91 -3.57 30.85
C HIS A 87 11.73 -4.50 31.15
N ASN A 88 11.33 -5.35 30.20
CA ASN A 88 10.30 -6.36 30.38
C ASN A 88 10.56 -7.59 29.47
N HIS A 89 9.84 -8.69 29.70
CA HIS A 89 10.06 -9.95 28.97
C HIS A 89 9.74 -9.87 27.46
N ARG A 90 8.95 -8.88 26.99
CA ARG A 90 8.61 -8.76 25.56
C ARG A 90 9.82 -8.36 24.70
N GLU A 91 10.78 -7.69 25.32
CA GLU A 91 12.00 -7.18 24.65
C GLU A 91 13.07 -8.27 24.45
N CYS A 92 12.86 -9.46 25.01
CA CYS A 92 13.84 -10.55 25.03
C CYS A 92 13.60 -11.66 24.00
N ASN A 93 12.80 -11.40 22.97
CA ASN A 93 12.56 -12.33 21.85
C ASN A 93 12.32 -13.79 22.28
N GLY A 94 11.40 -13.96 23.25
CA GLY A 94 11.04 -15.26 23.83
C GLY A 94 11.87 -15.67 25.05
N GLN A 95 12.97 -15.01 25.36
CA GLN A 95 13.72 -15.20 26.62
C GLN A 95 13.16 -14.33 27.75
N ILE A 96 13.75 -14.46 28.94
CA ILE A 96 13.26 -13.82 30.16
C ILE A 96 14.16 -12.66 30.53
N CYS A 97 13.58 -11.46 30.60
CA CYS A 97 14.25 -10.32 31.19
C CYS A 97 14.47 -10.51 32.70
N LYS A 98 15.73 -10.65 33.11
CA LYS A 98 16.14 -10.75 34.52
C LYS A 98 17.39 -9.91 34.75
N TYR A 99 17.33 -9.01 35.74
CA TYR A 99 18.41 -8.05 36.03
C TYR A 99 18.86 -7.26 34.79
N ASN A 100 17.89 -6.73 34.03
CA ASN A 100 18.12 -5.95 32.82
C ASN A 100 18.84 -6.71 31.69
N LYS A 101 18.89 -8.04 31.74
CA LYS A 101 19.48 -8.91 30.71
C LYS A 101 18.50 -9.99 30.28
N CYS A 102 18.49 -10.30 29.00
CA CYS A 102 17.74 -11.43 28.47
C CYS A 102 18.46 -12.74 28.82
N THR A 103 17.75 -13.63 29.52
CA THR A 103 18.29 -14.89 30.01
C THR A 103 17.39 -16.06 29.57
N PRO A 104 17.95 -17.21 29.19
CA PRO A 104 17.15 -18.35 28.76
C PRO A 104 16.30 -18.89 29.91
N CYS A 105 15.08 -19.32 29.59
CA CYS A 105 14.25 -20.05 30.55
C CYS A 105 14.89 -21.40 30.89
N LYS A 106 14.65 -21.90 32.11
CA LYS A 106 15.14 -23.22 32.56
C LYS A 106 14.00 -24.21 32.77
N SER A 107 12.80 -23.71 33.01
CA SER A 107 11.60 -24.51 33.25
C SER A 107 10.34 -23.75 32.85
N ASN A 108 9.21 -24.46 32.74
CA ASN A 108 7.92 -23.85 32.42
C ASN A 108 7.52 -22.75 33.42
N ARG A 109 7.94 -22.87 34.69
CA ARG A 109 7.66 -21.85 35.72
C ARG A 109 8.24 -20.49 35.40
N ASP A 110 9.36 -20.45 34.69
CA ASP A 110 9.98 -19.20 34.31
C ASP A 110 9.15 -18.46 33.23
N CYS A 111 8.22 -19.16 32.58
CA CYS A 111 7.32 -18.65 31.54
C CYS A 111 5.90 -18.34 32.03
N ASP A 112 5.60 -18.53 33.32
CA ASP A 112 4.26 -18.37 33.91
C ASP A 112 3.74 -16.92 33.91
N PHE A 113 4.54 -15.95 33.47
CA PHE A 113 4.11 -14.57 33.29
C PHE A 113 3.09 -14.40 32.15
N ARG A 114 2.85 -15.43 31.33
CA ARG A 114 1.67 -15.55 30.44
C ARG A 114 1.13 -16.98 30.40
N PRO A 115 -0.20 -17.17 30.39
CA PRO A 115 -0.79 -18.49 30.23
C PRO A 115 -0.40 -19.09 28.86
N HIS A 116 -0.24 -20.42 28.83
CA HIS A 116 0.07 -21.22 27.63
C HIS A 116 1.49 -21.11 27.03
N LEU A 117 2.45 -20.53 27.76
CA LEU A 117 3.87 -20.58 27.38
C LEU A 117 4.57 -21.78 28.04
N GLN A 118 5.45 -22.43 27.28
CA GLN A 118 6.34 -23.48 27.79
C GLN A 118 7.78 -23.14 27.46
N CYS A 119 8.71 -23.60 28.31
CA CYS A 119 10.12 -23.42 28.09
C CYS A 119 10.63 -24.49 27.12
N THR A 120 11.01 -24.07 25.92
CA THR A 120 11.58 -24.93 24.87
C THR A 120 12.87 -24.29 24.38
N ASP A 121 13.98 -25.02 24.45
CA ASP A 121 15.32 -24.56 24.03
C ASP A 121 15.70 -23.16 24.56
N GLY A 122 15.38 -22.91 25.83
CA GLY A 122 15.70 -21.65 26.51
C GLY A 122 14.81 -20.47 26.12
N LYS A 123 13.72 -20.70 25.37
CA LYS A 123 12.70 -19.69 25.04
C LYS A 123 11.31 -20.10 25.55
N CYS A 124 10.57 -19.13 26.05
CA CYS A 124 9.15 -19.23 26.38
C CYS A 124 8.34 -19.12 25.08
N LEU A 125 8.04 -20.26 24.48
CA LEU A 125 7.25 -20.35 23.26
C LEU A 125 5.81 -20.71 23.61
N ALA A 126 4.86 -20.23 22.82
CA ALA A 126 3.49 -20.68 22.92
C ALA A 126 3.47 -22.17 22.56
N HIS A 127 3.17 -23.02 23.53
CA HIS A 127 2.84 -24.40 23.22
C HIS A 127 1.41 -24.36 22.68
N VAL A 128 1.31 -24.19 21.37
CA VAL A 128 0.09 -24.44 20.62
C VAL A 128 -0.20 -25.91 20.84
N ALA A 129 -1.09 -26.23 21.78
CA ALA A 129 -1.87 -27.45 21.64
C ALA A 129 -2.37 -27.41 20.19
N LEU A 130 -1.93 -28.38 19.37
CA LEU A 130 -2.40 -28.55 17.99
C LEU A 130 -3.87 -28.14 17.95
N PRO A 131 -4.27 -27.19 17.07
CA PRO A 131 -5.69 -26.88 16.97
C PRO A 131 -6.42 -28.22 16.78
N PRO A 132 -7.53 -28.46 17.52
CA PRO A 132 -8.27 -29.71 17.36
C PRO A 132 -8.47 -29.92 15.86
N LYS A 133 -8.11 -31.11 15.37
CA LYS A 133 -8.35 -31.49 13.97
C LYS A 133 -9.72 -30.97 13.58
N CYS A 134 -9.80 -30.16 12.53
CA CYS A 134 -11.06 -29.53 12.19
C CYS A 134 -12.08 -30.64 11.94
N THR A 135 -13.31 -30.40 12.35
CA THR A 135 -14.45 -31.29 12.10
C THR A 135 -15.45 -30.65 11.14
N LYS A 136 -15.39 -29.32 11.01
CA LYS A 136 -16.24 -28.48 10.16
C LYS A 136 -15.50 -27.22 9.74
N ASN A 137 -15.95 -26.58 8.66
CA ASN A 137 -15.32 -25.36 8.13
C ASN A 137 -15.26 -24.21 9.15
N SER A 138 -16.22 -24.12 10.07
CA SER A 138 -16.22 -23.09 11.14
C SER A 138 -15.11 -23.27 12.18
N ASP A 139 -14.43 -24.41 12.21
CA ASP A 139 -13.23 -24.62 13.04
C ASP A 139 -11.98 -23.97 12.40
N CYS A 140 -12.06 -23.64 11.11
CA CYS A 140 -10.99 -23.03 10.34
C CYS A 140 -11.09 -21.50 10.31
N ARG A 141 -9.97 -20.84 9.98
CA ARG A 141 -9.99 -19.40 9.69
C ARG A 141 -10.92 -19.11 8.52
N SER A 142 -11.52 -17.92 8.51
CA SER A 142 -12.41 -17.45 7.45
C SER A 142 -11.79 -17.70 6.07
N GLY A 143 -12.58 -18.25 5.16
CA GLY A 143 -12.15 -18.61 3.80
C GLY A 143 -11.62 -20.03 3.62
N LEU A 144 -11.25 -20.76 4.69
CA LEU A 144 -10.73 -22.12 4.58
C LEU A 144 -11.80 -23.20 4.80
N VAL A 145 -11.56 -24.38 4.23
CA VAL A 145 -12.41 -25.56 4.36
C VAL A 145 -11.74 -26.64 5.20
N CYS A 146 -12.53 -27.39 5.94
CA CYS A 146 -12.03 -28.53 6.69
C CYS A 146 -12.02 -29.78 5.82
N ARG A 147 -10.85 -30.38 5.60
CA ARG A 147 -10.69 -31.63 4.85
C ARG A 147 -9.67 -32.54 5.53
N ASP A 148 -10.08 -33.78 5.81
CA ASP A 148 -9.27 -34.80 6.47
C ASP A 148 -8.70 -34.39 7.84
N GLY A 149 -9.38 -33.47 8.53
CA GLY A 149 -8.93 -32.94 9.83
C GLY A 149 -8.00 -31.73 9.73
N ASP A 150 -7.68 -31.27 8.51
CA ASP A 150 -6.85 -30.09 8.27
C ASP A 150 -7.64 -28.96 7.61
N CYS A 151 -7.35 -27.72 8.00
CA CYS A 151 -7.85 -26.55 7.30
C CYS A 151 -7.07 -26.32 6.00
N ARG A 152 -7.77 -26.34 4.88
CA ARG A 152 -7.20 -26.25 3.53
C ARG A 152 -7.95 -25.22 2.69
N GLN A 153 -7.36 -24.85 1.57
CA GLN A 153 -7.99 -24.04 0.53
C GLN A 153 -9.13 -24.81 -0.15
N CYS A 154 -10.18 -24.09 -0.55
CA CYS A 154 -11.28 -24.66 -1.33
C CYS A 154 -10.84 -24.93 -2.76
N ARG A 155 -11.47 -25.90 -3.43
CA ARG A 155 -11.25 -26.17 -4.87
C ARG A 155 -12.50 -26.00 -5.72
N ALA A 156 -13.67 -25.98 -5.10
CA ALA A 156 -14.96 -25.85 -5.76
C ALA A 156 -15.99 -25.27 -4.79
N ASP A 157 -17.03 -24.62 -5.33
CA ASP A 157 -18.13 -24.04 -4.55
C ASP A 157 -18.81 -25.05 -3.62
N SER A 158 -18.87 -26.33 -4.02
CA SER A 158 -19.46 -27.41 -3.22
C SER A 158 -18.71 -27.71 -1.92
N GLU A 159 -17.44 -27.30 -1.81
CA GLU A 159 -16.66 -27.42 -0.58
C GLU A 159 -16.98 -26.30 0.43
N CYS A 160 -17.60 -25.21 -0.05
CA CYS A 160 -18.00 -24.07 0.75
C CYS A 160 -19.44 -24.24 1.30
N HIS A 161 -19.81 -23.39 2.26
CA HIS A 161 -21.20 -23.36 2.76
C HIS A 161 -22.18 -22.97 1.63
N LYS A 162 -23.48 -23.30 1.80
CA LYS A 162 -24.53 -23.14 0.77
C LYS A 162 -24.63 -21.72 0.15
N ASP A 163 -24.18 -20.70 0.87
CA ASP A 163 -24.22 -19.29 0.47
C ASP A 163 -22.84 -18.70 0.17
N MET A 164 -21.86 -19.57 -0.09
CA MET A 164 -20.49 -19.21 -0.42
C MET A 164 -20.08 -19.80 -1.77
N ILE A 165 -19.05 -19.22 -2.35
CA ILE A 165 -18.37 -19.64 -3.57
C ILE A 165 -16.88 -19.75 -3.32
N CYS A 166 -16.20 -20.65 -4.02
CA CYS A 166 -14.76 -20.76 -3.99
C CYS A 166 -14.17 -19.77 -4.99
N SER A 167 -13.49 -18.73 -4.50
CA SER A 167 -12.83 -17.73 -5.32
C SER A 167 -11.40 -17.53 -4.84
N ASN A 168 -10.46 -17.68 -5.78
CA ASN A 168 -9.03 -17.64 -5.51
C ASN A 168 -8.62 -18.45 -4.27
N ASP A 169 -9.00 -19.74 -4.26
CA ASP A 169 -8.71 -20.73 -3.22
C ASP A 169 -9.37 -20.48 -1.85
N HIS A 170 -10.22 -19.46 -1.72
CA HIS A 170 -10.93 -19.08 -0.49
C HIS A 170 -12.47 -19.10 -0.66
N CYS A 171 -13.18 -19.59 0.35
CA CYS A 171 -14.64 -19.52 0.40
C CYS A 171 -15.11 -18.10 0.76
N MET A 172 -15.80 -17.44 -0.18
CA MET A 172 -16.35 -16.09 -0.03
C MET A 172 -17.89 -16.14 -0.10
N PRO A 173 -18.62 -15.27 0.61
CA PRO A 173 -20.07 -15.13 0.46
C PRO A 173 -20.45 -14.87 -1.00
N LYS A 174 -21.56 -15.41 -1.48
CA LYS A 174 -22.06 -15.11 -2.82
C LYS A 174 -22.28 -13.61 -3.02
N PRO A 175 -22.02 -13.07 -4.22
CA PRO A 175 -22.38 -11.70 -4.53
C PRO A 175 -23.87 -11.42 -4.27
N PRO A 176 -24.22 -10.20 -3.83
CA PRO A 176 -25.60 -9.87 -3.48
C PRO A 176 -26.50 -9.83 -4.72
N THR A 177 -27.77 -10.21 -4.64
CA THR A 177 -28.65 -10.29 -5.84
C THR A 177 -29.63 -9.12 -5.97
N CYS A 178 -29.65 -8.19 -5.01
CA CYS A 178 -30.47 -6.99 -5.11
C CYS A 178 -29.81 -5.93 -5.99
N GLY A 179 -30.54 -4.86 -6.30
CA GLY A 179 -30.01 -3.74 -7.06
C GLY A 179 -29.60 -4.11 -8.46
N GLN A 180 -28.88 -3.18 -9.08
CA GLN A 180 -28.21 -3.45 -10.32
C GLN A 180 -26.72 -3.70 -10.05
N PRO A 181 -26.09 -4.65 -10.74
CA PRO A 181 -24.65 -4.88 -10.61
C PRO A 181 -23.87 -3.68 -11.18
N GLY A 182 -22.72 -3.41 -10.54
CA GLY A 182 -21.76 -2.41 -10.98
C GLY A 182 -21.97 -1.03 -10.34
N PHE A 183 -21.62 -0.01 -11.12
CA PHE A 183 -21.63 1.40 -10.76
C PHE A 183 -22.60 2.16 -11.65
N ASP A 184 -23.31 3.12 -11.07
CA ASP A 184 -23.93 4.19 -11.85
C ASP A 184 -22.86 5.21 -12.20
N TRP A 185 -22.79 5.62 -13.46
CA TRP A 185 -21.87 6.65 -13.92
C TRP A 185 -22.63 7.81 -14.57
N ALA A 186 -22.00 8.98 -14.50
CA ALA A 186 -22.43 10.18 -15.20
C ALA A 186 -21.21 10.90 -15.79
N GLU A 187 -21.43 11.55 -16.91
CA GLU A 187 -20.41 12.30 -17.64
C GLU A 187 -20.84 13.75 -17.83
N TRP A 188 -19.85 14.65 -17.79
CA TRP A 188 -19.99 16.07 -18.07
C TRP A 188 -18.83 16.55 -18.93
N ARG A 189 -19.15 17.39 -19.91
CA ARG A 189 -18.14 18.17 -20.62
C ARG A 189 -17.44 19.14 -19.66
N GLY A 190 -16.12 19.14 -19.70
CA GLY A 190 -15.28 20.07 -18.99
C GLY A 190 -15.32 21.48 -19.59
N PRO A 191 -15.09 22.54 -18.79
CA PRO A 191 -14.95 23.89 -19.32
C PRO A 191 -13.75 23.99 -20.26
N LEU A 192 -13.90 24.75 -21.34
CA LEU A 192 -12.84 24.99 -22.33
C LEU A 192 -11.52 25.48 -21.72
N SER A 193 -11.57 26.16 -20.56
CA SER A 193 -10.37 26.61 -19.85
C SER A 193 -9.42 25.47 -19.47
N TRP A 194 -9.93 24.24 -19.26
CA TRP A 194 -9.11 23.09 -18.89
C TRP A 194 -8.02 22.77 -19.93
N ASN A 195 -8.28 22.96 -21.23
CA ASN A 195 -7.30 22.66 -22.29
C ASN A 195 -5.99 23.47 -22.22
N SER A 196 -6.00 24.56 -21.44
CA SER A 196 -4.88 25.49 -21.29
C SER A 196 -4.12 25.31 -19.97
N VAL A 197 -4.62 24.46 -19.07
CA VAL A 197 -4.01 24.27 -17.75
C VAL A 197 -2.81 23.33 -17.79
N LYS A 198 -1.90 23.53 -16.85
CA LYS A 198 -0.73 22.66 -16.70
C LYS A 198 -1.15 21.34 -16.04
N SER A 199 -0.74 20.22 -16.63
CA SER A 199 -0.89 18.88 -16.07
C SER A 199 0.33 18.06 -16.52
N PRO A 200 0.93 17.23 -15.64
CA PRO A 200 0.56 17.02 -14.23
C PRO A 200 1.13 18.11 -13.27
N PRO A 201 0.43 18.48 -12.17
CA PRO A 201 -0.91 18.02 -11.77
C PRO A 201 -2.02 18.91 -12.32
N PHE A 202 -3.17 18.31 -12.68
CA PHE A 202 -4.39 19.04 -13.04
C PHE A 202 -5.03 19.69 -11.80
N THR A 203 -4.58 20.89 -11.45
CA THR A 203 -4.88 21.56 -10.16
C THR A 203 -6.29 22.16 -10.14
N GLU A 204 -6.80 22.52 -11.31
CA GLU A 204 -8.08 23.18 -11.51
C GLU A 204 -9.27 22.22 -11.51
N TYR A 205 -9.02 20.91 -11.55
CA TYR A 205 -10.08 19.91 -11.45
C TYR A 205 -10.70 19.95 -10.05
N ASP A 206 -11.95 20.41 -9.97
CA ASP A 206 -12.79 20.36 -8.78
C ASP A 206 -14.06 19.58 -9.13
N PRO A 207 -14.23 18.34 -8.64
CA PRO A 207 -15.39 17.55 -9.00
C PRO A 207 -16.69 18.12 -8.38
N THR A 208 -16.60 18.99 -7.37
CA THR A 208 -17.79 19.45 -6.64
C THR A 208 -18.72 20.33 -7.48
N VAL A 209 -18.20 20.91 -8.56
CA VAL A 209 -19.00 21.65 -9.56
C VAL A 209 -20.11 20.77 -10.18
N PHE A 210 -19.87 19.47 -10.27
CA PHE A 210 -20.79 18.49 -10.86
C PHE A 210 -21.93 18.07 -9.92
N LYS A 211 -21.90 18.47 -8.65
CA LYS A 211 -23.02 18.24 -7.71
C LYS A 211 -24.30 18.93 -8.14
N SER A 212 -24.17 20.10 -8.76
CA SER A 212 -25.29 20.94 -9.20
C SER A 212 -25.50 20.95 -10.71
N GLN A 213 -24.55 20.44 -11.49
CA GLN A 213 -24.66 20.40 -12.95
C GLN A 213 -25.35 19.12 -13.39
N ARG A 214 -26.27 19.25 -14.35
CA ARG A 214 -26.90 18.09 -14.99
C ARG A 214 -25.86 17.40 -15.89
N PRO A 215 -25.69 16.07 -15.80
CA PRO A 215 -24.80 15.34 -16.70
C PRO A 215 -25.34 15.32 -18.13
N GLU A 216 -24.42 15.26 -19.11
CA GLU A 216 -24.77 15.09 -20.53
C GLU A 216 -25.16 13.64 -20.80
N HIS A 217 -24.39 12.72 -20.24
CA HIS A 217 -24.60 11.29 -20.38
C HIS A 217 -24.56 10.57 -19.03
N GLY A 218 -25.14 9.37 -18.99
CA GLY A 218 -25.08 8.51 -17.82
C GLY A 218 -25.49 7.09 -18.14
N GLY A 219 -25.18 6.18 -17.25
CA GLY A 219 -25.48 4.78 -17.45
C GLY A 219 -24.94 3.91 -16.33
N ARG A 220 -24.75 2.62 -16.64
CA ARG A 220 -24.19 1.63 -15.73
C ARG A 220 -22.99 0.93 -16.35
N THR A 221 -22.03 0.57 -15.52
CA THR A 221 -20.83 -0.17 -15.91
C THR A 221 -20.37 -1.08 -14.79
N ASN A 222 -19.68 -2.19 -15.11
CA ASN A 222 -19.03 -3.04 -14.13
C ASN A 222 -17.53 -2.71 -13.99
N THR A 223 -16.97 -1.86 -14.86
CA THR A 223 -15.54 -1.56 -14.91
C THR A 223 -15.24 -0.09 -14.63
N LEU A 224 -14.06 0.17 -14.07
CA LEU A 224 -13.47 1.49 -13.88
C LEU A 224 -12.27 1.67 -14.83
N LEU A 225 -12.46 1.22 -16.07
CA LEU A 225 -11.53 1.37 -17.19
C LEU A 225 -12.11 2.41 -18.16
N ILE A 226 -11.29 3.39 -18.53
CA ILE A 226 -11.51 4.31 -19.65
C ILE A 226 -10.22 4.28 -20.47
N ASP A 227 -10.31 3.89 -21.73
CA ASP A 227 -9.16 3.69 -22.62
C ASP A 227 -9.38 4.21 -24.05
N ASN A 228 -10.54 4.81 -24.31
CA ASN A 228 -10.91 5.38 -25.61
C ASN A 228 -11.52 6.78 -25.44
N PRO A 229 -10.94 7.83 -26.04
CA PRO A 229 -11.49 9.19 -25.94
C PRO A 229 -12.81 9.38 -26.70
N GLU A 230 -13.16 8.50 -27.64
CA GLU A 230 -14.37 8.62 -28.49
C GLU A 230 -15.47 7.61 -28.09
N GLU A 231 -15.23 6.79 -27.07
CA GLU A 231 -16.18 5.80 -26.59
C GLU A 231 -16.14 5.68 -25.06
N LEU A 232 -17.32 5.72 -24.44
CA LEU A 232 -17.50 5.47 -23.02
C LEU A 232 -18.47 4.32 -22.81
N TYR A 233 -17.96 3.18 -22.32
CA TYR A 233 -18.74 1.99 -21.99
C TYR A 233 -19.64 1.48 -23.12
N GLY A 234 -19.10 1.36 -24.33
CA GLY A 234 -19.81 0.88 -25.51
C GLY A 234 -20.75 1.92 -26.15
N GLN A 235 -20.68 3.18 -25.73
CA GLN A 235 -21.43 4.28 -26.32
C GLN A 235 -20.46 5.27 -26.98
N THR A 236 -20.78 5.71 -28.21
CA THR A 236 -20.01 6.74 -28.92
C THR A 236 -20.22 8.10 -28.25
N ILE A 237 -19.33 8.43 -27.32
CA ILE A 237 -19.34 9.64 -26.51
C ILE A 237 -17.91 10.18 -26.54
N ASP A 238 -17.74 11.40 -27.02
CA ASP A 238 -16.46 12.11 -26.99
C ASP A 238 -16.21 12.61 -25.56
N ILE A 239 -15.26 11.97 -24.89
CA ILE A 239 -14.84 12.26 -23.52
C ILE A 239 -13.49 12.97 -23.47
N ASN A 240 -13.04 13.54 -24.59
CA ASN A 240 -11.96 14.52 -24.57
C ASN A 240 -12.45 15.76 -23.82
N LEU A 241 -11.64 16.26 -22.88
CA LEU A 241 -11.99 17.41 -22.03
C LEU A 241 -13.29 17.16 -21.25
N ALA A 242 -13.37 16.03 -20.53
CA ALA A 242 -14.57 15.62 -19.82
C ALA A 242 -14.29 15.25 -18.37
N SER A 243 -15.37 15.04 -17.61
CA SER A 243 -15.33 14.37 -16.33
C SER A 243 -16.33 13.24 -16.30
N VAL A 244 -15.91 12.08 -15.78
CA VAL A 244 -16.78 10.93 -15.54
C VAL A 244 -16.75 10.61 -14.05
N ILE A 245 -17.91 10.54 -13.42
CA ILE A 245 -18.05 10.16 -12.00
C ILE A 245 -18.85 8.87 -11.90
N HIS A 246 -18.29 7.90 -11.18
CA HIS A 246 -18.90 6.63 -10.83
C HIS A 246 -19.30 6.64 -9.36
N GLN A 247 -20.42 6.00 -9.05
CA GLN A 247 -20.84 5.73 -7.68
C GLN A 247 -21.48 4.36 -7.57
N GLY A 248 -21.29 3.72 -6.43
CA GLY A 248 -21.84 2.41 -6.13
C GLY A 248 -21.48 1.99 -4.71
N PHE A 249 -21.89 0.78 -4.33
CA PHE A 249 -21.58 0.19 -3.04
C PHE A 249 -20.81 -1.10 -3.26
N LEU A 250 -19.72 -1.27 -2.51
CA LEU A 250 -19.00 -2.53 -2.39
C LEU A 250 -19.54 -3.29 -1.18
N LEU A 251 -20.15 -4.46 -1.38
CA LEU A 251 -20.29 -5.41 -0.28
C LEU A 251 -18.94 -6.09 -0.08
N ALA A 252 -18.28 -5.89 1.06
CA ALA A 252 -17.01 -6.56 1.33
C ALA A 252 -17.21 -8.08 1.56
N PRO A 253 -16.75 -8.97 0.66
CA PRO A 253 -16.91 -10.41 0.86
C PRO A 253 -16.08 -11.01 1.99
N GLU A 254 -15.02 -10.36 2.45
CA GLU A 254 -14.15 -10.87 3.51
C GLU A 254 -13.52 -9.72 4.28
N THR A 255 -13.13 -9.98 5.53
CA THR A 255 -12.45 -8.96 6.34
C THR A 255 -10.97 -8.94 5.99
N GLY A 256 -10.42 -7.77 5.66
CA GLY A 256 -9.00 -7.64 5.37
C GLY A 256 -8.65 -6.39 4.58
N ASN A 257 -7.43 -6.37 4.05
CA ASN A 257 -6.90 -5.26 3.28
C ASN A 257 -7.25 -5.39 1.80
N TYR A 258 -8.14 -4.54 1.33
CA TYR A 258 -8.47 -4.38 -0.09
C TYR A 258 -7.44 -3.46 -0.74
N THR A 259 -6.98 -3.84 -1.93
CA THR A 259 -5.94 -3.09 -2.66
C THR A 259 -6.52 -2.41 -3.88
N PHE A 260 -6.46 -1.09 -3.91
CA PHE A 260 -6.77 -0.26 -5.06
C PHE A 260 -5.50 -0.11 -5.90
N ILE A 261 -5.51 -0.68 -7.11
CA ILE A 261 -4.41 -0.60 -8.08
C ILE A 261 -4.80 0.42 -9.14
N PHE A 262 -3.99 1.47 -9.27
CA PHE A 262 -4.15 2.51 -10.27
C PHE A 262 -3.14 2.27 -11.39
N GLY A 263 -3.65 2.09 -12.60
CA GLY A 263 -2.85 2.13 -13.82
C GLY A 263 -2.59 3.58 -14.23
N GLN A 264 -3.09 3.96 -15.40
CA GLN A 264 -3.07 5.35 -15.87
C GLN A 264 -4.23 6.17 -15.28
N ALA A 265 -3.98 7.46 -15.07
CA ALA A 265 -4.93 8.46 -14.61
C ALA A 265 -4.64 9.76 -15.40
N ASP A 266 -4.95 9.73 -16.69
CA ASP A 266 -4.78 10.84 -17.63
C ASP A 266 -6.12 11.60 -17.70
N ASP A 267 -6.30 12.74 -17.04
CA ASP A 267 -5.30 13.54 -16.32
C ASP A 267 -5.31 13.40 -14.79
N ILE A 268 -6.47 13.07 -14.21
CA ILE A 268 -6.64 12.92 -12.76
C ILE A 268 -7.78 11.95 -12.41
N VAL A 269 -7.59 11.21 -11.31
CA VAL A 269 -8.60 10.35 -10.68
C VAL A 269 -8.62 10.62 -9.17
N LEU A 270 -9.82 10.81 -8.64
CA LEU A 270 -10.10 10.94 -7.22
C LEU A 270 -10.98 9.78 -6.77
N VAL A 271 -10.66 9.16 -5.64
CA VAL A 271 -11.46 8.06 -5.06
C VAL A 271 -11.84 8.39 -3.63
N TRP A 272 -13.07 8.07 -3.27
CA TRP A 272 -13.58 8.09 -1.89
C TRP A 272 -14.16 6.71 -1.56
N LEU A 273 -14.00 6.30 -0.30
CA LEU A 273 -14.61 5.09 0.25
C LEU A 273 -15.27 5.40 1.60
N GLY A 274 -16.50 4.91 1.81
CA GLY A 274 -17.27 5.18 3.03
C GLY A 274 -18.12 6.44 2.96
N GLU A 275 -18.34 7.09 4.10
CA GLU A 275 -19.31 8.19 4.23
C GLU A 275 -19.04 9.35 3.26
N ASN A 276 -17.78 9.75 3.08
CA ASN A 276 -17.41 10.83 2.16
C ASN A 276 -17.79 10.48 0.70
N ALA A 277 -17.72 9.21 0.32
CA ALA A 277 -18.13 8.77 -1.01
C ALA A 277 -19.64 8.91 -1.21
N PHE A 278 -20.41 8.62 -0.16
CA PHE A 278 -21.87 8.75 -0.18
C PHE A 278 -22.32 10.20 -0.24
N ARG A 279 -21.74 11.06 0.61
CA ARG A 279 -22.09 12.49 0.70
C ARG A 279 -20.89 13.35 1.11
N GLY A 280 -20.90 14.63 0.74
CA GLY A 280 -19.87 15.57 1.19
C GLY A 280 -18.49 15.41 0.55
N TRP A 281 -18.34 14.55 -0.48
CA TRP A 281 -17.13 14.41 -1.27
C TRP A 281 -16.65 15.75 -1.83
N THR A 282 -15.35 16.01 -1.73
CA THR A 282 -14.61 17.16 -2.25
C THR A 282 -13.22 16.65 -2.65
N ARG A 283 -12.50 17.36 -3.52
CA ARG A 283 -11.12 16.97 -3.82
C ARG A 283 -10.25 16.86 -2.56
N ALA A 284 -10.39 17.80 -1.63
CA ALA A 284 -9.59 17.86 -0.40
C ALA A 284 -9.81 16.69 0.57
N ASN A 285 -10.97 16.01 0.52
CA ASN A 285 -11.26 14.85 1.37
C ASN A 285 -11.27 13.53 0.59
N ALA A 286 -10.70 13.51 -0.63
CA ALA A 286 -10.48 12.28 -1.37
C ALA A 286 -9.55 11.35 -0.57
N ASP A 287 -9.90 10.07 -0.50
CA ASP A 287 -9.05 9.04 0.08
C ASP A 287 -7.78 8.83 -0.74
N ILE A 288 -7.92 9.02 -2.05
CA ILE A 288 -6.86 8.80 -3.04
C ILE A 288 -7.02 9.87 -4.12
N GLU A 289 -5.92 10.58 -4.39
CA GLU A 289 -5.77 11.43 -5.58
C GLU A 289 -4.61 10.89 -6.40
N ARG A 290 -4.86 10.66 -7.70
CA ARG A 290 -3.86 10.23 -8.67
C ARG A 290 -3.92 11.13 -9.88
N THR A 291 -2.79 11.73 -10.23
CA THR A 291 -2.62 12.51 -11.46
C THR A 291 -1.82 11.71 -12.48
N TYR A 292 -1.84 12.16 -13.73
CA TYR A 292 -1.07 11.57 -14.81
C TYR A 292 0.40 11.37 -14.45
N ILE A 293 0.93 10.19 -14.77
CA ILE A 293 2.34 9.86 -14.64
C ILE A 293 2.86 9.46 -16.03
N PRO A 294 3.74 10.28 -16.66
CA PRO A 294 4.27 9.97 -17.98
C PRO A 294 4.97 8.59 -18.01
N PRO A 295 4.83 7.80 -19.09
CA PRO A 295 5.57 6.57 -19.28
C PRO A 295 7.09 6.74 -19.07
N PRO A 296 7.77 5.80 -18.40
CA PRO A 296 7.29 4.46 -18.04
C PRO A 296 6.53 4.37 -16.70
N GLY A 297 5.93 5.47 -16.22
CA GLY A 297 5.22 5.56 -14.93
C GLY A 297 4.55 4.28 -14.42
N ASP A 298 4.89 3.89 -13.19
CA ASP A 298 4.47 2.61 -12.59
C ASP A 298 3.01 2.61 -12.13
N GLU A 299 2.41 1.41 -12.10
CA GLU A 299 1.18 1.16 -11.34
C GLU A 299 1.38 1.55 -9.87
N THR A 300 0.38 2.22 -9.28
CA THR A 300 0.43 2.57 -7.87
C THR A 300 -0.65 1.85 -7.07
N ARG A 301 -0.38 1.61 -5.79
CA ARG A 301 -1.23 0.77 -4.93
C ARG A 301 -1.55 1.48 -3.64
N THR A 302 -2.82 1.39 -3.23
CA THR A 302 -3.28 1.90 -1.93
C THR A 302 -4.16 0.84 -1.28
N THR A 303 -4.00 0.65 0.03
CA THR A 303 -4.80 -0.34 0.78
C THR A 303 -5.82 0.32 1.70
N ARG A 304 -6.95 -0.37 1.91
CA ARG A 304 -7.97 -0.03 2.90
C ARG A 304 -8.46 -1.30 3.59
N HIS A 305 -8.58 -1.25 4.91
CA HIS A 305 -9.12 -2.37 5.68
C HIS A 305 -10.65 -2.30 5.69
N LEU A 306 -11.32 -3.37 5.28
CA LEU A 306 -12.78 -3.48 5.25
C LEU A 306 -13.24 -4.71 6.02
N GLU A 307 -14.46 -4.65 6.54
CA GLU A 307 -15.08 -5.73 7.31
C GLU A 307 -16.09 -6.49 6.47
N GLN A 308 -16.01 -7.83 6.50
CA GLN A 308 -16.92 -8.72 5.79
C GLN A 308 -18.38 -8.39 6.07
N GLY A 309 -19.21 -8.44 5.04
CA GLY A 309 -20.65 -8.25 5.15
C GLY A 309 -21.10 -6.79 5.26
N THR A 310 -20.15 -5.85 5.26
CA THR A 310 -20.46 -4.41 5.32
C THR A 310 -20.50 -3.82 3.90
N TYR A 311 -21.51 -2.99 3.63
CA TYR A 311 -21.56 -2.16 2.43
C TYR A 311 -20.74 -0.89 2.61
N TYR A 312 -19.81 -0.67 1.69
CA TYR A 312 -19.00 0.55 1.62
C TYR A 312 -19.40 1.35 0.37
N PRO A 313 -19.95 2.56 0.53
CA PRO A 313 -20.11 3.47 -0.58
C PRO A 313 -18.75 3.77 -1.21
N ILE A 314 -18.68 3.76 -2.54
CA ILE A 314 -17.49 4.11 -3.31
C ILE A 314 -17.88 5.14 -4.36
N ARG A 315 -17.00 6.13 -4.55
CA ARG A 315 -17.11 7.14 -5.58
C ARG A 315 -15.76 7.29 -6.26
N VAL A 316 -15.75 7.33 -7.58
CA VAL A 316 -14.55 7.54 -8.40
C VAL A 316 -14.85 8.67 -9.36
N ALA A 317 -14.04 9.72 -9.35
CA ALA A 317 -14.18 10.86 -10.24
C ALA A 317 -12.93 10.99 -11.09
N TRP A 318 -13.09 10.86 -12.40
CA TRP A 318 -12.04 11.09 -13.38
C TRP A 318 -12.24 12.43 -14.07
N GLY A 319 -11.15 13.11 -14.36
CA GLY A 319 -11.12 14.36 -15.08
C GLY A 319 -10.02 14.36 -16.13
N ASP A 320 -10.37 14.84 -17.32
CA ASP A 320 -9.48 15.01 -18.47
C ASP A 320 -9.47 16.46 -18.90
N LYS A 321 -8.29 16.99 -19.21
CA LYS A 321 -8.15 18.35 -19.73
C LYS A 321 -7.99 18.40 -21.25
N GLY A 322 -8.22 17.29 -21.94
CA GLY A 322 -8.12 17.16 -23.38
C GLY A 322 -6.80 16.53 -23.82
N GLY A 323 -6.90 15.61 -24.77
CA GLY A 323 -5.79 14.87 -25.35
C GLY A 323 -6.08 13.38 -25.40
N ASN A 324 -5.09 12.59 -25.01
CA ASN A 324 -5.32 11.16 -24.77
C ASN A 324 -6.01 10.99 -23.42
N THR A 325 -6.91 10.01 -23.34
CA THR A 325 -7.68 9.74 -22.12
C THR A 325 -7.31 8.37 -21.58
N ALA A 326 -7.09 8.26 -20.28
CA ALA A 326 -6.92 6.97 -19.65
C ALA A 326 -7.30 6.98 -18.16
N MET A 327 -8.14 6.05 -17.74
CA MET A 327 -8.34 5.71 -16.34
C MET A 327 -8.29 4.20 -16.18
N SER A 328 -7.53 3.70 -15.19
CA SER A 328 -7.65 2.31 -14.73
C SER A 328 -7.61 2.25 -13.21
N VAL A 329 -8.71 1.81 -12.60
CA VAL A 329 -8.79 1.51 -11.17
C VAL A 329 -9.27 0.07 -10.99
N ARG A 330 -8.42 -0.76 -10.40
CA ARG A 330 -8.75 -2.16 -10.06
C ARG A 330 -8.82 -2.32 -8.55
N ILE A 331 -9.83 -3.02 -8.06
CA ILE A 331 -10.04 -3.22 -6.62
C ILE A 331 -9.92 -4.70 -6.31
N MET A 332 -8.86 -5.06 -5.59
CA MET A 332 -8.55 -6.44 -5.22
C MET A 332 -9.03 -6.74 -3.80
N ALA A 333 -9.70 -7.87 -3.62
CA ALA A 333 -9.99 -8.42 -2.30
C ALA A 333 -8.72 -8.96 -1.60
N PRO A 334 -8.75 -9.15 -0.27
CA PRO A 334 -7.62 -9.69 0.49
C PRO A 334 -7.09 -11.03 0.00
N ASN A 335 -7.96 -11.91 -0.50
CA ASN A 335 -7.54 -13.17 -1.12
C ASN A 335 -6.86 -13.00 -2.48
N GLY A 336 -6.87 -11.81 -3.10
CA GLY A 336 -6.30 -11.53 -4.42
C GLY A 336 -7.30 -11.58 -5.58
N THR A 337 -8.60 -11.79 -5.35
CA THR A 337 -9.63 -11.70 -6.39
C THR A 337 -9.84 -10.24 -6.82
N GLU A 338 -9.81 -9.96 -8.12
CA GLU A 338 -10.21 -8.65 -8.65
C GLU A 338 -11.74 -8.52 -8.64
N LEU A 339 -12.27 -7.48 -7.99
CA LEU A 339 -13.72 -7.27 -7.83
C LEU A 339 -14.33 -6.39 -8.93
N THR A 340 -13.52 -5.53 -9.53
CA THR A 340 -13.90 -4.69 -10.68
C THR A 340 -14.00 -5.52 -11.96
N GLY A 341 -14.87 -5.11 -12.89
CA GLY A 341 -15.06 -5.78 -14.18
C GLY A 341 -15.89 -7.07 -14.13
N GLN A 342 -16.30 -7.54 -12.95
CA GLN A 342 -17.08 -8.77 -12.81
C GLN A 342 -18.58 -8.55 -13.05
N ASN A 343 -19.15 -9.33 -13.96
CA ASN A 343 -20.61 -9.38 -14.15
C ASN A 343 -21.29 -9.99 -12.92
N GLY A 344 -22.17 -9.23 -12.27
CA GLY A 344 -22.82 -9.68 -11.05
C GLY A 344 -21.88 -9.80 -9.84
N GLY A 345 -20.71 -9.12 -9.86
CA GLY A 345 -19.69 -9.13 -8.79
C GLY A 345 -20.13 -8.46 -7.50
N TYR A 346 -19.24 -7.88 -6.69
CA TYR A 346 -19.62 -7.35 -5.36
C TYR A 346 -20.04 -5.87 -5.34
N PHE A 347 -20.00 -5.20 -6.49
CA PHE A 347 -20.45 -3.81 -6.63
C PHE A 347 -21.93 -3.73 -6.98
N ARG A 348 -22.70 -2.90 -6.28
CA ARG A 348 -24.13 -2.69 -6.50
C ARG A 348 -24.48 -1.21 -6.53
N THR A 349 -25.54 -0.86 -7.25
CA THR A 349 -26.08 0.51 -7.24
C THR A 349 -26.83 0.87 -5.95
N GLU A 350 -27.11 -0.12 -5.09
CA GLU A 350 -27.77 0.05 -3.78
C GLU A 350 -27.19 -0.91 -2.72
N ALA A 351 -27.28 -0.52 -1.46
CA ALA A 351 -26.94 -1.38 -0.32
C ALA A 351 -28.12 -2.30 0.00
N CYS A 352 -27.95 -3.62 -0.21
CA CYS A 352 -29.06 -4.57 -0.11
C CYS A 352 -29.61 -4.81 1.30
N ASP A 353 -28.88 -4.38 2.32
CA ASP A 353 -29.27 -4.51 3.73
C ASP A 353 -30.03 -3.27 4.25
N GLY A 354 -30.20 -2.24 3.41
CA GLY A 354 -30.83 -0.98 3.81
C GLY A 354 -29.96 -0.11 4.72
N SER A 355 -28.66 -0.39 4.84
CA SER A 355 -27.71 0.41 5.62
C SER A 355 -27.52 1.83 5.05
N TYR A 356 -27.80 2.00 3.76
CA TYR A 356 -27.79 3.28 3.07
C TYR A 356 -29.06 3.46 2.24
N ASP A 357 -29.50 4.71 2.14
CA ASP A 357 -30.41 5.13 1.08
C ASP A 357 -29.75 4.98 -0.29
N LYS A 358 -30.54 5.10 -1.37
CA LYS A 358 -29.98 5.20 -2.72
C LYS A 358 -29.02 6.39 -2.80
N PHE A 359 -27.97 6.23 -3.60
CA PHE A 359 -27.08 7.35 -3.88
C PHE A 359 -27.89 8.55 -4.39
N PRO A 360 -27.52 9.77 -3.95
CA PRO A 360 -28.10 10.97 -4.54
C PRO A 360 -27.92 10.95 -6.07
N PRO A 361 -28.94 11.35 -6.84
CA PRO A 361 -28.81 11.47 -8.28
C PRO A 361 -27.73 12.51 -8.63
N TYR A 362 -27.15 12.35 -9.82
CA TYR A 362 -26.19 13.30 -10.36
C TYR A 362 -26.89 14.59 -10.79
N GLY A 363 -26.39 15.74 -10.31
CA GLY A 363 -26.98 17.06 -10.58
C GLY A 363 -28.33 17.28 -9.88
N ARG A 364 -28.80 18.53 -9.89
CA ARG A 364 -30.21 18.84 -9.60
C ARG A 364 -30.95 18.97 -10.93
N SER A 365 -32.11 18.32 -11.05
CA SER A 365 -33.02 18.42 -12.21
C SER A 365 -33.58 19.83 -12.37
#